data_AF-A0A7S1EGX2-F1
#
_entry.id   AF-A0A7S1EGX2-F1
#
_cell.length_a   1.000
_cell.length_b   1.000
_cell.length_c   1.000
_cell.angle_alpha   90.00
_cell.angle_beta   90.00
_cell.angle_gamma   90.00
#
_symmetry.space_group_name_H-M   'P 1'
#
loop_
_entity.id
_entity.type
_entity.pdbx_description
1 polymer ?
#
loop_
_entity_poly.entity_id
_entity_poly.type
_entity_poly.pdbx_seq_one_letter_code
_entity_poly.pdbx_strand_id
1 'polypeptide(L)'
;DILEGEHQPIRQSGVVINCYLTYDNTWATFNPAPKIRYRAEFVPGAMQVRKTFTEPVGFGDSRMLVERVGVRVVFKQDGMLGAFSWLSVMRTLVIVMLLFAILTWAIDTVATRYLPLAERYEDAKYEFTENLFNMRQANMLEKDQVLQDVPAGRREQGGGHGFSSLYGSVPTTSRS
;
A
#
# COMPACT_ATOMS: atom_id res chain seq x y z
N ASP A 1 -14.86 -24.71 18.69
CA ASP A 1 -14.93 -25.65 19.83
C ASP A 1 -15.11 -24.91 21.14
N ILE A 2 -16.34 -24.47 21.41
CA ILE A 2 -16.73 -23.79 22.66
C ILE A 2 -17.98 -24.51 23.18
N LEU A 3 -17.90 -25.80 23.48
CA LEU A 3 -18.95 -26.51 24.22
C LEU A 3 -18.30 -27.64 25.03
N GLU A 4 -18.75 -27.77 26.27
CA GLU A 4 -18.50 -28.88 27.21
C GLU A 4 -17.13 -28.92 27.90
N GLY A 5 -16.95 -28.02 28.87
CA GLY A 5 -16.07 -28.25 30.00
C GLY A 5 -16.86 -27.99 31.28
N GLU A 6 -17.00 -29.02 32.12
CA GLU A 6 -17.54 -29.01 33.48
C GLU A 6 -17.65 -27.61 34.12
N HIS A 7 -18.83 -27.29 34.65
CA HIS A 7 -19.09 -26.13 35.51
C HIS A 7 -18.27 -26.21 36.82
N GLN A 8 -16.94 -26.09 36.75
CA GLN A 8 -16.13 -25.87 37.92
C GLN A 8 -16.39 -24.45 38.41
N PRO A 9 -16.66 -24.26 39.72
CA PRO A 9 -16.96 -22.95 40.24
C PRO A 9 -15.80 -21.99 39.96
N ILE A 10 -16.11 -20.77 39.52
CA ILE A 10 -15.14 -19.71 39.14
C ILE A 10 -14.04 -19.50 40.20
N ARG A 11 -14.34 -19.81 41.47
CA ARG A 11 -13.41 -19.76 42.60
C ARG A 11 -12.26 -20.79 42.53
N GLN A 12 -12.44 -21.91 41.84
CA GLN A 12 -11.46 -23.01 41.75
C GLN A 12 -10.64 -22.99 40.45
N SER A 13 -11.20 -22.47 39.36
CA SER A 13 -10.51 -22.40 38.06
C SER A 13 -9.77 -21.07 37.87
N GLY A 14 -10.27 -19.97 38.43
CA GLY A 14 -9.75 -18.64 38.13
C GLY A 14 -10.10 -18.20 36.70
N VAL A 15 -10.25 -16.90 36.50
CA VAL A 15 -10.73 -16.34 35.23
C VAL A 15 -9.82 -15.19 34.79
N VAL A 16 -9.47 -15.17 33.50
CA VAL A 16 -8.90 -13.98 32.87
C VAL A 16 -10.03 -13.10 32.37
N ILE A 17 -10.05 -11.84 32.74
CA ILE A 17 -10.94 -10.84 32.14
C ILE A 17 -10.07 -9.90 31.31
N ASN A 18 -10.27 -9.89 30.00
CA ASN A 18 -9.63 -8.92 29.13
C ASN A 18 -10.48 -7.64 29.11
N CYS A 19 -9.90 -6.54 29.55
CA CYS A 19 -10.49 -5.21 29.44
C CYS A 19 -9.86 -4.50 28.26
N TYR A 20 -10.62 -4.33 27.18
CA TYR A 20 -10.22 -3.57 26.00
C TYR A 20 -10.66 -2.13 26.18
N LEU A 21 -9.70 -1.22 26.17
CA LEU A 21 -9.96 0.21 26.23
C LEU A 21 -9.55 0.82 24.90
N THR A 22 -10.55 1.15 24.09
CA THR A 22 -10.38 1.71 22.75
C THR A 22 -10.59 3.22 22.76
N TYR A 23 -9.63 3.95 22.20
CA TYR A 23 -9.69 5.40 22.02
C TYR A 23 -9.78 5.75 20.53
N ASP A 24 -10.75 6.57 20.15
CA ASP A 24 -10.94 6.97 18.75
C ASP A 24 -11.29 8.46 18.63
N ASN A 25 -10.60 9.14 17.71
CA ASN A 25 -10.84 10.55 17.37
C ASN A 25 -11.12 10.76 15.86
N THR A 26 -11.41 9.68 15.14
CA THR A 26 -11.59 9.65 13.68
C THR A 26 -13.05 9.53 13.23
N TRP A 27 -13.98 9.61 14.16
CA TRP A 27 -15.42 9.43 13.93
C TRP A 27 -16.11 10.62 13.26
N ALA A 28 -15.45 11.78 13.16
CA ALA A 28 -16.03 12.98 12.58
C ALA A 28 -15.74 13.06 11.07
N THR A 29 -16.64 13.69 10.31
CA THR A 29 -16.44 13.97 8.87
C THR A 29 -15.19 14.82 8.62
N PHE A 30 -14.81 15.65 9.60
CA PHE A 30 -13.56 16.42 9.59
C PHE A 30 -12.68 15.98 10.75
N ASN A 31 -11.56 15.35 10.43
CA ASN A 31 -10.59 14.90 11.42
C ASN A 31 -9.56 15.99 11.75
N PRO A 32 -9.11 16.11 13.01
CA PRO A 32 -9.53 15.32 14.18
C PRO A 32 -10.88 15.75 14.76
N ALA A 33 -11.64 14.80 15.31
CA ALA A 33 -12.85 15.13 16.06
C ALA A 33 -12.52 15.95 17.33
N PRO A 34 -13.44 16.80 17.82
CA PRO A 34 -13.19 17.65 18.98
C PRO A 34 -13.18 16.87 20.31
N LYS A 35 -13.72 15.65 20.33
CA LYS A 35 -13.81 14.81 21.53
C LYS A 35 -13.37 13.39 21.22
N ILE A 36 -12.39 12.93 21.99
CA ILE A 36 -11.94 11.54 22.00
C ILE A 36 -13.06 10.68 22.58
N ARG A 37 -13.44 9.63 21.85
CA ARG A 37 -14.40 8.63 22.32
C ARG A 37 -13.64 7.51 23.01
N TYR A 38 -14.11 7.17 24.20
CA TYR A 38 -13.60 6.06 25.01
C TYR A 38 -14.65 4.95 24.99
N ARG A 39 -14.23 3.74 24.66
CA ARG A 39 -15.09 2.55 24.74
C ARG A 39 -14.33 1.47 25.51
N ALA A 40 -14.99 0.92 26.52
CA ALA A 40 -14.47 -0.15 27.33
C ALA A 40 -15.30 -1.41 27.06
N GLU A 41 -14.63 -2.49 26.65
CA GLU A 41 -15.26 -3.78 26.42
C GLU A 41 -14.59 -4.84 27.29
N PHE A 42 -15.40 -5.55 28.07
CA PHE A 42 -14.94 -6.63 28.94
C PHE A 42 -15.25 -7.95 28.27
N VAL A 43 -14.21 -8.68 27.89
CA VAL A 43 -14.33 -9.99 27.25
C VAL A 43 -13.77 -11.04 28.20
N PRO A 44 -14.57 -12.08 28.57
CA PRO A 44 -14.04 -13.20 29.32
C PRO A 44 -12.97 -13.89 28.47
N GLY A 45 -11.76 -13.99 29.02
CA GLY A 45 -10.65 -14.72 28.43
C GLY A 45 -10.64 -16.18 28.85
N ALA A 46 -9.50 -16.84 28.69
CA ALA A 46 -9.33 -18.23 29.12
C ALA A 46 -9.67 -18.39 30.61
N MET A 47 -10.45 -19.44 30.90
CA MET A 47 -10.57 -19.97 32.26
C MET A 47 -9.31 -20.80 32.54
N GLN A 48 -8.82 -20.76 33.78
CA GLN A 48 -7.54 -21.31 34.26
C GLN A 48 -6.42 -20.26 34.40
N VAL A 49 -6.48 -19.51 35.50
CA VAL A 49 -5.34 -18.73 36.00
C VAL A 49 -4.89 -19.35 37.32
N ARG A 50 -4.03 -20.36 37.22
CA ARG A 50 -3.27 -20.88 38.36
C ARG A 50 -1.88 -20.26 38.33
N LYS A 51 -1.54 -19.51 39.38
CA LYS A 51 -0.16 -19.05 39.59
C LYS A 51 0.37 -19.68 40.87
N THR A 52 1.42 -20.48 40.74
CA THR A 52 2.14 -21.05 41.86
C THR A 52 3.28 -20.11 42.23
N PHE A 53 3.27 -19.60 43.46
CA PHE A 53 4.37 -18.84 44.02
C PHE A 53 5.12 -19.72 45.02
N THR A 54 6.44 -19.70 44.92
CA THR A 54 7.30 -20.32 45.95
C THR A 54 7.85 -19.20 46.81
N GLU A 55 7.43 -19.14 48.06
CA GLU A 55 7.97 -18.17 49.03
C GLU A 55 8.87 -18.93 50.01
N PRO A 56 10.12 -18.47 50.24
CA PRO A 56 10.96 -19.03 51.29
C PRO A 56 10.37 -18.61 52.63
N VAL A 57 10.07 -19.56 53.51
CA VAL A 57 9.51 -19.27 54.84
C VAL A 57 10.56 -19.62 55.88
N GLY A 58 11.16 -18.58 56.47
CA GLY A 58 12.07 -18.70 57.60
C GLY A 58 13.44 -19.33 57.30
N PHE A 59 14.30 -19.29 58.33
CA PHE A 59 15.68 -19.79 58.30
C PHE A 59 15.69 -21.34 58.24
N GLY A 60 15.97 -21.91 57.07
CA GLY A 60 16.10 -23.36 56.85
C GLY A 60 15.96 -23.74 55.36
N ASP A 61 16.03 -25.05 55.05
CA ASP A 61 15.87 -25.60 53.68
C ASP A 61 14.38 -25.89 53.33
N SER A 62 13.45 -25.48 54.17
CA SER A 62 12.02 -25.64 53.97
C SER A 62 11.45 -24.53 53.07
N ARG A 63 10.69 -24.91 52.04
CA ARG A 63 10.00 -23.98 51.13
C ARG A 63 8.50 -24.19 51.22
N MET A 64 7.73 -23.10 51.21
CA MET A 64 6.27 -23.17 51.10
C MET A 64 5.87 -22.88 49.66
N LEU A 65 5.10 -23.81 49.11
CA LEU A 65 4.44 -23.65 47.82
C LEU A 65 3.03 -23.14 48.08
N VAL A 66 2.74 -21.92 47.62
CA VAL A 66 1.41 -21.32 47.70
C VAL A 66 0.81 -21.27 46.30
N GLU A 67 -0.24 -22.05 46.07
CA GLU A 67 -1.05 -21.95 44.86
C GLU A 67 -2.14 -20.89 45.08
N ARG A 68 -2.14 -19.83 44.25
CA ARG A 68 -3.17 -18.78 44.30
C ARG A 68 -4.03 -18.87 43.06
N VAL A 69 -5.34 -19.03 43.27
CA VAL A 69 -6.37 -18.95 42.23
C VAL A 69 -7.08 -17.61 42.37
N GLY A 70 -7.26 -16.89 41.26
CA GLY A 70 -7.87 -15.58 41.31
C GLY A 70 -8.34 -15.06 39.96
N VAL A 71 -8.84 -13.83 39.98
CA VAL A 71 -9.24 -13.10 38.78
C VAL A 71 -8.02 -12.34 38.27
N ARG A 72 -7.61 -12.59 37.03
CA ARG A 72 -6.57 -11.80 36.35
C ARG A 72 -7.24 -10.86 35.38
N VAL A 73 -7.21 -9.56 35.69
CA VAL A 73 -7.65 -8.54 34.75
C VAL A 73 -6.45 -8.15 33.88
N VAL A 74 -6.58 -8.28 32.57
CA VAL A 74 -5.57 -7.85 31.59
C VAL A 74 -6.13 -6.63 30.87
N PHE A 75 -5.48 -5.49 31.06
CA PHE A 75 -5.83 -4.27 30.35
C PHE A 75 -5.10 -4.24 29.01
N LYS A 76 -5.87 -4.14 27.93
CA LYS A 76 -5.37 -3.92 26.57
C LYS A 76 -5.87 -2.57 26.12
N GLN A 77 -4.93 -1.63 25.99
CA GLN A 77 -5.21 -0.30 25.45
C GLN A 77 -4.92 -0.34 23.96
N ASP A 78 -5.90 0.04 23.16
CA ASP A 78 -5.78 0.15 21.72
C ASP A 78 -6.46 1.43 21.26
N GLY A 79 -6.12 1.95 20.09
CA GLY A 79 -6.76 3.16 19.62
C GLY A 79 -6.02 3.82 18.48
N MET A 80 -6.79 4.59 17.70
CA MET A 80 -6.27 5.38 16.61
C MET A 80 -6.61 6.84 16.84
N LEU A 81 -5.56 7.63 17.03
CA LEU A 81 -5.68 9.09 17.12
C LEU A 81 -5.28 9.67 15.77
N GLY A 82 -6.28 10.10 15.01
CA GLY A 82 -6.05 10.91 13.82
C GLY A 82 -5.59 12.31 14.22
N ALA A 83 -4.61 12.85 13.52
CA ALA A 83 -4.22 14.25 13.59
C ALA A 83 -4.26 14.85 12.18
N PHE A 84 -4.52 16.15 12.09
CA PHE A 84 -4.45 16.85 10.82
C PHE A 84 -3.00 16.87 10.33
N SER A 85 -2.77 16.38 9.11
CA SER A 85 -1.46 16.37 8.47
C SER A 85 -1.56 16.93 7.07
N TRP A 86 -0.94 18.08 6.83
CA TRP A 86 -0.92 18.73 5.52
C TRP A 86 -0.32 17.82 4.44
N LEU A 87 0.72 17.06 4.78
CA LEU A 87 1.36 16.13 3.86
C LEU A 87 0.40 15.01 3.43
N SER A 88 -0.45 14.53 4.33
CA SER A 88 -1.48 13.53 4.01
C SER A 88 -2.50 14.09 3.02
N VAL A 89 -2.95 15.33 3.23
CA VAL A 89 -3.87 16.02 2.32
C VAL A 89 -3.27 16.19 0.93
N MET A 90 -2.03 16.67 0.83
CA MET A 90 -1.34 16.82 -0.46
C MET A 90 -1.18 15.48 -1.18
N ARG A 91 -0.83 14.40 -0.46
CA ARG A 91 -0.77 13.05 -1.05
C ARG A 91 -2.11 12.61 -1.59
N THR A 92 -3.20 12.80 -0.84
CA THR A 92 -4.54 12.45 -1.33
C THR A 92 -4.93 13.25 -2.56
N LEU A 93 -4.55 14.52 -2.64
CA LEU A 93 -4.81 15.37 -3.79
C LEU A 93 -4.06 14.88 -5.04
N VAL A 94 -2.79 14.50 -4.90
CA VAL A 94 -2.01 13.90 -6.01
C VAL A 94 -2.64 12.59 -6.48
N ILE A 95 -3.09 11.73 -5.56
CA ILE A 95 -3.78 10.48 -5.91
C ILE A 95 -5.07 10.75 -6.68
N VAL A 96 -5.85 11.76 -6.28
CA VAL A 96 -7.07 12.16 -6.99
C VAL A 96 -6.75 12.66 -8.40
N MET A 97 -5.70 13.47 -8.58
CA MET A 97 -5.27 13.93 -9.91
C MET A 97 -4.82 12.77 -10.81
N LEU A 98 -4.10 11.80 -10.24
CA LEU A 98 -3.69 10.60 -10.96
C LEU A 98 -4.90 9.75 -11.36
N LEU A 99 -5.85 9.56 -10.45
CA LEU A 99 -7.08 8.82 -10.73
C LEU A 99 -7.93 9.53 -11.80
N PHE A 100 -7.94 10.86 -11.80
CA PHE A 100 -8.62 11.65 -12.82
C PHE A 100 -8.02 11.45 -14.22
N ALA A 101 -6.70 11.42 -14.33
CA ALA A 101 -6.03 11.14 -15.60
C ALA A 101 -6.38 9.72 -16.13
N ILE A 102 -6.39 8.72 -15.23
CA ILE A 102 -6.78 7.35 -15.58
C ILE A 102 -8.25 7.30 -16.00
N LEU A 103 -9.13 8.04 -15.33
CA LEU A 103 -10.54 8.11 -15.67
C LEU A 103 -10.76 8.69 -17.08
N THR A 104 -10.10 9.80 -17.41
CA THR A 104 -10.18 10.40 -18.76
C THR A 104 -9.69 9.41 -19.82
N TRP A 105 -8.57 8.74 -19.58
CA TRP A 105 -8.06 7.71 -20.48
C TRP A 105 -9.03 6.52 -20.64
N ALA A 106 -9.68 6.11 -19.55
CA ALA A 106 -10.68 5.05 -19.59
C ALA A 106 -11.92 5.48 -20.38
N ILE A 107 -12.43 6.69 -20.15
CA ILE A 107 -13.56 7.27 -20.89
C ILE A 107 -13.22 7.37 -22.38
N ASP A 108 -12.01 7.80 -22.73
CA ASP A 108 -11.55 7.87 -24.11
C ASP A 108 -11.49 6.49 -24.77
N THR A 109 -11.04 5.47 -24.05
CA THR A 109 -11.04 4.09 -24.53
C THR A 109 -12.46 3.57 -24.74
N VAL A 110 -13.39 3.96 -23.86
CA VAL A 110 -14.80 3.59 -23.98
C VAL A 110 -15.45 4.30 -25.17
N ALA A 111 -15.23 5.60 -25.31
CA ALA A 111 -15.76 6.44 -26.38
C ALA A 111 -15.31 5.97 -27.78
N THR A 112 -14.05 5.56 -27.91
CA THR A 112 -13.49 5.12 -29.20
C THR A 112 -13.84 3.67 -29.57
N ARG A 113 -14.08 2.77 -28.61
CA ARG A 113 -14.28 1.33 -28.92
C ARG A 113 -15.70 0.82 -28.75
N TYR A 114 -16.50 1.40 -27.87
CA TYR A 114 -17.79 0.81 -27.46
C TYR A 114 -19.00 1.65 -27.86
N LEU A 115 -18.84 2.93 -28.17
CA LEU A 115 -19.96 3.75 -28.59
C LEU A 115 -20.28 3.55 -30.08
N PRO A 116 -21.57 3.47 -30.47
CA PRO A 116 -21.98 3.31 -31.85
C PRO A 116 -21.66 4.53 -32.74
N LEU A 117 -21.31 5.66 -32.13
CA LEU A 117 -20.83 6.88 -32.81
C LEU A 117 -19.30 7.06 -32.68
N ALA A 118 -18.55 5.99 -32.41
CA ALA A 118 -17.09 6.03 -32.23
C ALA A 118 -16.36 6.77 -33.35
N GLU A 119 -16.72 6.52 -34.62
CA GLU A 119 -16.08 7.15 -35.79
C GLU A 119 -16.16 8.68 -35.75
N ARG A 120 -17.32 9.25 -35.42
CA ARG A 120 -17.47 10.71 -35.29
C ARG A 120 -16.64 11.29 -34.15
N TYR A 121 -16.45 10.53 -33.08
CA TYR A 121 -15.63 10.95 -31.95
C TYR A 121 -14.13 10.84 -32.28
N GLU A 122 -13.75 9.84 -33.08
CA GLU A 122 -12.39 9.65 -33.58
C GLU A 122 -12.00 10.77 -34.54
N ASP A 123 -12.84 11.10 -35.52
CA ASP A 123 -12.62 12.20 -36.47
C ASP A 123 -12.50 13.57 -35.79
N ALA A 124 -13.29 13.82 -34.75
CA ALA A 124 -13.25 15.07 -34.00
C ALA A 124 -12.03 15.18 -33.06
N LYS A 125 -11.47 14.04 -32.65
CA LYS A 125 -10.36 13.98 -31.68
C LYS A 125 -8.99 13.90 -32.37
N TYR A 126 -8.90 13.16 -33.47
CA TYR A 126 -7.67 12.96 -34.20
C TYR A 126 -7.72 13.74 -35.51
N GLU A 127 -6.94 14.81 -35.60
CA GLU A 127 -6.72 15.49 -36.87
C GLU A 127 -5.59 14.77 -37.61
N PHE A 128 -5.93 14.07 -38.69
CA PHE A 128 -4.95 13.40 -39.55
C PHE A 128 -4.08 14.44 -40.26
N THR A 129 -2.93 14.76 -39.68
CA THR A 129 -1.97 15.68 -40.30
C THR A 129 -1.11 14.92 -41.31
N GLU A 130 -1.51 14.90 -42.58
CA GLU A 130 -0.71 14.34 -43.68
C GLU A 130 0.70 14.96 -43.78
N ASN A 131 0.88 16.18 -43.27
CA ASN A 131 2.16 16.90 -43.30
C ASN A 131 3.29 16.18 -42.53
N LEU A 132 3.02 15.43 -41.45
CA LEU A 132 4.08 14.71 -40.74
C LEU A 132 4.56 13.47 -41.51
N PHE A 133 3.67 12.84 -42.29
CA PHE A 133 4.02 11.70 -43.13
C PHE A 133 4.92 12.16 -44.28
N ASN A 134 4.53 13.26 -44.93
CA ASN A 134 5.30 13.88 -46.01
C ASN A 134 6.65 14.42 -45.52
N MET A 135 6.72 15.03 -44.33
CA MET A 135 8.00 15.48 -43.75
C MET A 135 8.93 14.33 -43.34
N ARG A 136 8.40 13.20 -42.83
CA ARG A 136 9.23 12.00 -42.58
C ARG A 136 9.75 11.38 -43.87
N GLN A 137 8.91 11.31 -44.89
CA GLN A 137 9.29 10.72 -46.17
C GLN A 137 10.34 11.60 -46.90
N ALA A 138 10.17 12.92 -46.86
CA ALA A 138 11.15 13.86 -47.37
C ALA A 138 12.50 13.77 -46.62
N ASN A 139 12.47 13.69 -45.28
CA ASN A 139 13.69 13.54 -44.48
C ASN A 139 14.39 12.17 -44.67
N MET A 140 13.66 11.11 -45.01
CA MET A 140 14.25 9.81 -45.38
C MET A 140 14.93 9.88 -46.75
N LEU A 141 14.29 10.51 -47.74
CA LEU A 141 14.86 10.69 -49.08
C LEU A 141 16.11 11.58 -49.06
N GLU A 142 16.11 12.64 -48.24
CA GLU A 142 17.26 13.52 -48.07
C GLU A 142 18.47 12.77 -47.45
N LYS A 143 18.23 11.92 -46.45
CA LYS A 143 19.29 11.09 -45.85
C LYS A 143 19.87 10.07 -46.82
N ASP A 144 19.04 9.47 -47.67
CA ASP A 144 19.49 8.50 -48.67
C ASP A 144 20.31 9.16 -49.78
N GLN A 145 19.98 10.40 -50.19
CA GLN A 145 20.79 11.18 -51.13
C GLN A 145 22.15 11.56 -50.55
N VAL A 146 22.20 12.01 -49.29
CA VAL A 146 23.46 12.33 -48.60
C VAL A 146 24.38 11.10 -48.50
N LEU A 147 23.83 9.89 -48.41
CA LEU A 147 24.61 8.65 -48.40
C LEU A 147 25.11 8.22 -49.79
N GLN A 148 24.44 8.61 -50.88
CA GLN A 148 24.89 8.36 -52.25
C GLN A 148 25.97 9.35 -52.73
N ASP A 149 25.93 10.60 -52.27
CA ASP A 149 26.93 11.62 -52.61
C ASP A 149 28.25 11.49 -51.83
N VAL A 150 28.38 10.47 -50.95
CA VAL A 150 29.67 10.12 -50.35
C VAL A 150 30.52 9.39 -51.39
N PRO A 151 31.61 10.00 -51.90
CA PRO A 151 32.43 9.38 -52.94
C PRO A 151 33.02 8.06 -52.41
N ALA A 152 32.85 6.98 -53.19
CA ALA A 152 33.27 5.61 -52.89
C ALA A 152 34.81 5.43 -52.72
N GLY A 153 35.58 6.51 -52.68
CA GLY A 153 37.04 6.52 -52.52
C GLY A 153 37.54 6.80 -51.10
N ARG A 154 36.67 6.87 -50.08
CA ARG A 154 37.09 7.07 -48.68
C ARG A 154 36.67 5.93 -47.75
N ARG A 155 36.86 4.70 -48.21
CA ARG A 155 36.97 3.53 -47.33
C ARG A 155 38.45 3.18 -47.30
N GLU A 156 39.02 3.14 -46.10
CA GLU A 156 40.44 2.97 -45.78
C GLU A 156 41.27 4.27 -45.64
N GLN A 157 41.17 4.91 -44.47
CA GLN A 157 42.33 5.17 -43.58
C GLN A 157 41.88 5.93 -42.32
N GLY A 158 42.25 5.38 -41.15
CA GLY A 158 42.03 5.95 -39.80
C GLY A 158 40.87 5.27 -39.07
N GLY A 159 41.04 4.38 -38.09
CA GLY A 159 42.15 4.23 -37.16
C GLY A 159 41.97 5.10 -35.92
N GLY A 160 41.07 4.69 -35.02
CA GLY A 160 41.11 4.93 -33.55
C GLY A 160 40.87 6.33 -33.01
N HIS A 161 39.69 6.58 -32.42
CA HIS A 161 39.50 6.80 -30.98
C HIS A 161 38.02 7.07 -30.68
N GLY A 162 37.57 6.60 -29.52
CA GLY A 162 36.18 6.30 -29.22
C GLY A 162 35.24 7.50 -29.09
N PHE A 163 33.97 7.25 -29.42
CA PHE A 163 32.86 7.89 -28.74
C PHE A 163 31.80 6.82 -28.44
N SER A 164 31.58 6.65 -27.14
CA SER A 164 30.69 5.70 -26.49
C SER A 164 29.24 5.85 -26.98
N SER A 165 28.73 4.81 -27.64
CA SER A 165 27.28 4.60 -27.75
C SER A 165 26.84 3.81 -26.52
N LEU A 166 26.29 4.56 -25.56
CA LEU A 166 25.45 4.03 -24.48
C LEU A 166 24.23 3.36 -25.11
N TYR A 167 24.35 2.06 -25.37
CA TYR A 167 23.19 1.17 -25.45
C TYR A 167 22.54 1.13 -24.06
N GLY A 168 21.53 1.96 -23.87
CA GLY A 168 20.57 1.83 -22.78
C GLY A 168 19.71 0.60 -23.05
N SER A 169 20.02 -0.48 -22.34
CA SER A 169 19.22 -1.70 -22.26
C SER A 169 17.83 -1.42 -21.70
N VAL A 170 16.85 -2.11 -22.29
CA VAL A 170 15.47 -2.22 -21.84
C VAL A 170 15.45 -2.94 -20.48
N PRO A 171 14.85 -2.37 -19.41
CA PRO A 171 14.60 -3.13 -18.19
C PRO A 171 13.35 -4.00 -18.39
N THR A 172 13.56 -5.30 -18.56
CA THR A 172 12.52 -6.31 -18.39
C THR A 172 12.19 -6.46 -16.91
N THR A 173 10.90 -6.36 -16.64
CA THR A 173 10.23 -6.67 -15.38
C THR A 173 10.45 -8.13 -14.99
N SER A 174 10.86 -8.37 -13.74
CA SER A 174 10.68 -9.65 -13.06
C SER A 174 10.16 -9.38 -11.65
N ARG A 175 8.92 -9.86 -11.43
CA ARG A 175 8.21 -9.98 -10.17
C ARG A 175 9.01 -10.77 -9.12
N SER A 176 8.89 -10.33 -7.88
CA SER A 176 8.43 -11.15 -6.75
C SER A 176 7.67 -10.27 -5.79
#